data_AF-A0A150L7D7-F1
#
_entry.id   AF-A0A150L7D7-F1
#
_cell.length_a   1.000
_cell.length_b   1.000
_cell.length_c   1.000
_cell.angle_alpha   90.00
_cell.angle_beta   90.00
_cell.angle_gamma   90.00
#
_symmetry.space_group_name_H-M   'P 1'
#
loop_
_entity.id
_entity.type
_entity.pdbx_description
1 polymer ?
#
loop_
_entity_poly.entity_id
_entity_poly.type
_entity_poly.pdbx_seq_one_letter_code
_entity_poly.pdbx_strand_id
1 'polypeptide(L)'
;MLLDASSVDLTGRTLDFLGNYTSIDKDDQQIKKAIKWLVNHQEDDGSWNCRWGIYYIYGTWTAIIGLMAVGIRPNHPSITRAKKWIEHTQNVDGGWGESCNSDKIKKYIPLGVSTLTHTAWALDSLITIADEVTPSIQKGINFLINHADIKDWRSSYPKGQGMGGEFYIHYHSYDYIWPLFTLVKYLKKFNK
;
A
#
# COMPACT_ATOMS: atom_id res chain seq x y z
N MET A 1 -21.66 -5.43 19.33
CA MET A 1 -21.71 -5.55 17.86
C MET A 1 -20.30 -5.87 17.40
N LEU A 2 -20.09 -7.15 17.14
CA LEU A 2 -18.81 -7.86 17.02
C LEU A 2 -18.57 -8.33 15.56
N LEU A 3 -19.22 -7.66 14.61
CA LEU A 3 -19.46 -8.19 13.27
C LEU A 3 -19.01 -7.14 12.25
N ASP A 4 -17.82 -7.35 11.71
CA ASP A 4 -17.25 -6.70 10.52
C ASP A 4 -17.25 -5.16 10.50
N ALA A 5 -16.33 -4.55 11.26
CA ALA A 5 -16.12 -3.10 11.23
C ALA A 5 -15.46 -2.65 9.92
N SER A 6 -15.80 -1.44 9.45
CA SER A 6 -15.16 -0.80 8.30
C SER A 6 -13.64 -0.73 8.47
N SER A 7 -12.93 -0.99 7.38
CA SER A 7 -11.47 -1.00 7.34
C SER A 7 -10.94 -0.15 6.19
N VAL A 8 -9.71 0.35 6.36
CA VAL A 8 -9.03 1.20 5.38
C VAL A 8 -8.86 0.50 4.05
N ASP A 9 -8.42 -0.75 4.08
CA ASP A 9 -8.16 -1.52 2.87
C ASP A 9 -9.40 -1.72 2.02
N LEU A 10 -10.52 -2.13 2.62
CA LEU A 10 -11.77 -2.30 1.88
C LEU A 10 -12.32 -0.95 1.40
N THR A 11 -12.29 0.09 2.24
CA THR A 11 -12.75 1.43 1.86
C THR A 11 -11.92 1.99 0.70
N GLY A 12 -10.59 1.88 0.77
CA GLY A 12 -9.67 2.30 -0.28
C GLY A 12 -9.87 1.53 -1.58
N ARG A 13 -10.05 0.20 -1.51
CA ARG A 13 -10.35 -0.63 -2.68
C ARG A 13 -11.70 -0.32 -3.32
N THR A 14 -12.72 -0.05 -2.52
CA THR A 14 -14.02 0.38 -3.04
C THR A 14 -13.91 1.72 -3.76
N LEU A 15 -13.19 2.69 -3.20
CA LEU A 15 -12.95 3.98 -3.86
C LEU A 15 -12.15 3.83 -5.16
N ASP A 16 -11.13 2.97 -5.17
CA ASP A 16 -10.35 2.65 -6.38
C ASP A 16 -11.26 2.10 -7.49
N PHE A 17 -12.06 1.09 -7.15
CA PHE A 17 -13.03 0.51 -8.09
C PHE A 17 -14.01 1.56 -8.62
N LEU A 18 -14.66 2.30 -7.73
CA LEU A 18 -15.65 3.31 -8.10
C LEU A 18 -15.05 4.42 -8.96
N GLY A 19 -13.88 4.94 -8.58
CA GLY A 19 -13.24 6.08 -9.25
C GLY A 19 -12.65 5.75 -10.62
N ASN A 20 -12.14 4.53 -10.82
CA ASN A 20 -11.44 4.15 -12.05
C ASN A 20 -12.28 3.28 -13.01
N TYR A 21 -13.29 2.57 -12.52
CA TYR A 21 -13.99 1.52 -13.28
C TYR A 21 -15.51 1.71 -13.36
N THR A 22 -16.04 2.82 -12.85
CA THR A 22 -17.47 3.11 -12.94
C THR A 22 -17.70 4.55 -13.40
N SER A 23 -18.96 4.91 -13.65
CA SER A 23 -19.39 6.26 -14.04
C SER A 23 -20.00 7.07 -12.89
N ILE A 24 -19.78 6.66 -11.64
CA ILE A 24 -20.26 7.40 -10.48
C ILE A 24 -19.63 8.80 -10.45
N ASP A 25 -20.42 9.80 -10.06
CA ASP A 25 -19.93 11.15 -9.88
C ASP A 25 -18.94 11.20 -8.70
N LYS A 26 -17.79 11.85 -8.88
CA LYS A 26 -16.82 12.06 -7.80
C LYS A 26 -17.38 12.96 -6.70
N ASP A 27 -18.41 13.75 -7.00
CA ASP A 27 -19.15 14.55 -6.05
C ASP A 27 -20.25 13.79 -5.29
N ASP A 28 -20.38 12.48 -5.53
CA ASP A 28 -21.31 11.60 -4.82
C ASP A 28 -21.10 11.65 -3.30
N GLN A 29 -22.20 11.64 -2.55
CA GLN A 29 -22.19 11.78 -1.10
C GLN A 29 -21.51 10.61 -0.38
N GLN A 30 -21.58 9.40 -0.94
CA GLN A 30 -20.91 8.22 -0.36
C GLN A 30 -19.41 8.29 -0.58
N ILE A 31 -18.96 8.75 -1.76
CA ILE A 31 -17.54 9.01 -2.02
C ILE A 31 -17.00 10.06 -1.06
N LYS A 32 -17.70 11.18 -0.87
CA LYS A 32 -17.31 12.23 0.10
C LYS A 32 -17.21 11.70 1.53
N LYS A 33 -18.15 10.85 1.95
CA LYS A 33 -18.11 10.21 3.27
C LYS A 33 -16.92 9.27 3.42
N ALA A 34 -16.65 8.44 2.41
CA ALA A 34 -15.53 7.51 2.42
C ALA A 34 -14.17 8.24 2.41
N ILE A 35 -14.02 9.30 1.62
CA ILE A 35 -12.83 10.18 1.64
C ILE A 35 -12.63 10.72 3.05
N LYS A 36 -13.66 11.34 3.64
CA LYS A 36 -13.58 11.91 4.99
C LYS A 36 -13.24 10.86 6.02
N TRP A 37 -13.81 9.66 5.91
CA TRP A 37 -13.54 8.55 6.79
C TRP A 37 -12.06 8.14 6.71
N LEU A 38 -11.51 7.92 5.50
CA LEU A 38 -10.09 7.59 5.34
C LEU A 38 -9.17 8.67 5.91
N VAL A 39 -9.43 9.95 5.60
CA VAL A 39 -8.62 11.07 6.13
C VAL A 39 -8.62 11.10 7.66
N ASN A 40 -9.76 10.79 8.29
CA ASN A 40 -9.91 10.76 9.75
C ASN A 40 -9.33 9.50 10.41
N HIS A 41 -9.05 8.44 9.64
CA HIS A 41 -8.46 7.18 10.13
C HIS A 41 -6.97 7.08 9.77
N GLN A 42 -6.35 8.18 9.33
CA GLN A 42 -4.90 8.25 9.13
C GLN A 42 -4.21 8.37 10.48
N GLU A 43 -3.13 7.61 10.66
CA GLU A 43 -2.28 7.67 11.84
C GLU A 43 -1.48 8.99 11.86
N ASP A 44 -0.98 9.37 13.05
CA ASP A 44 -0.21 10.61 13.23
C ASP A 44 1.09 10.63 12.40
N ASP A 45 1.70 9.47 12.16
CA ASP A 45 2.90 9.32 11.34
C ASP A 45 2.62 9.40 9.82
N GLY A 46 1.35 9.47 9.43
CA GLY A 46 0.90 9.54 8.04
C GLY A 46 0.55 8.20 7.41
N SER A 47 0.75 7.09 8.10
CA SER A 47 0.35 5.77 7.62
C SER A 47 -1.13 5.48 7.83
N TRP A 48 -1.59 4.37 7.27
CA TRP A 48 -2.86 3.76 7.65
C TRP A 48 -2.64 2.28 7.97
N ASN A 49 -3.27 1.83 9.05
CA ASN A 49 -3.41 0.40 9.31
C ASN A 49 -4.43 -0.25 8.36
N CYS A 50 -4.55 -1.58 8.39
CA CYS A 50 -5.55 -2.31 7.60
C CYS A 50 -6.16 -3.49 8.36
N ARG A 51 -7.01 -4.29 7.70
CA ARG A 51 -7.61 -5.48 8.31
C ARG A 51 -7.13 -6.77 7.68
N TRP A 52 -6.82 -6.81 6.39
CA TRP A 52 -6.60 -8.05 5.64
C TRP A 52 -5.16 -8.25 5.15
N GLY A 53 -4.37 -7.19 5.06
CA GLY A 53 -2.95 -7.24 4.73
C GLY A 53 -2.04 -7.08 5.94
N ILE A 54 -0.73 -7.19 5.70
CA ILE A 54 0.30 -6.83 6.68
C ILE A 54 0.97 -5.53 6.26
N TYR A 55 0.96 -4.48 7.08
CA TYR A 55 -0.20 -4.02 7.85
C TYR A 55 -0.36 -2.52 7.58
N TYR A 56 0.65 -1.72 7.93
CA TYR A 56 0.69 -0.30 7.60
C TYR A 56 1.07 -0.02 6.15
N ILE A 57 1.98 -0.81 5.55
CA ILE A 57 2.33 -0.65 4.12
C ILE A 57 1.10 -0.94 3.25
N TYR A 58 0.39 -2.04 3.52
CA TYR A 58 -0.81 -2.42 2.78
C TYR A 58 -1.96 -1.41 2.96
N GLY A 59 -2.24 -1.00 4.21
CA GLY A 59 -3.27 0.00 4.49
C GLY A 59 -2.98 1.33 3.83
N THR A 60 -1.75 1.82 3.94
CA THR A 60 -1.32 3.08 3.32
C THR A 60 -1.44 3.03 1.81
N TRP A 61 -1.02 1.93 1.19
CA TRP A 61 -1.16 1.73 -0.25
C TRP A 61 -2.60 1.79 -0.72
N THR A 62 -3.48 0.98 -0.12
CA THR A 62 -4.90 0.96 -0.49
C THR A 62 -5.61 2.30 -0.27
N ALA A 63 -5.27 3.03 0.79
CA ALA A 63 -5.79 4.37 1.04
C ALA A 63 -5.36 5.36 -0.06
N ILE A 64 -4.07 5.39 -0.42
CA ILE A 64 -3.54 6.27 -1.46
C ILE A 64 -4.21 6.00 -2.80
N ILE A 65 -4.26 4.73 -3.23
CA ILE A 65 -4.86 4.36 -4.52
C ILE A 65 -6.34 4.78 -4.56
N GLY A 66 -7.10 4.46 -3.51
CA GLY A 66 -8.51 4.80 -3.43
C GLY A 66 -8.78 6.31 -3.45
N LEU A 67 -8.08 7.07 -2.60
CA LEU A 67 -8.23 8.53 -2.53
C LEU A 67 -7.89 9.21 -3.87
N MET A 68 -6.79 8.78 -4.51
CA MET A 68 -6.38 9.37 -5.79
C MET A 68 -7.31 9.00 -6.95
N ALA A 69 -7.88 7.79 -6.97
CA ALA A 69 -8.85 7.37 -7.97
C ALA A 69 -10.09 8.29 -7.99
N VAL A 70 -10.56 8.71 -6.83
CA VAL A 70 -11.69 9.64 -6.69
C VAL A 70 -11.29 11.11 -6.71
N GLY A 71 -10.07 11.43 -7.15
CA GLY A 71 -9.65 12.79 -7.49
C GLY A 71 -8.97 13.59 -6.37
N ILE A 72 -8.61 12.95 -5.25
CA ILE A 72 -7.73 13.61 -4.27
C ILE A 72 -6.36 13.83 -4.89
N ARG A 73 -5.89 15.09 -4.82
CA ARG A 73 -4.65 15.51 -5.47
C ARG A 73 -3.41 15.04 -4.67
N PRO A 74 -2.26 14.80 -5.35
CA PRO A 74 -1.00 14.43 -4.70
C PRO A 74 -0.55 15.38 -3.57
N ASN A 75 -0.85 16.68 -3.68
CA ASN A 75 -0.50 17.70 -2.69
C ASN A 75 -1.47 17.80 -1.51
N HIS A 76 -2.51 16.96 -1.45
CA HIS A 76 -3.38 16.89 -0.28
C HIS A 76 -2.56 16.51 0.96
N PRO A 77 -2.79 17.14 2.13
CA PRO A 77 -1.98 16.90 3.34
C PRO A 77 -1.86 15.41 3.71
N SER A 78 -2.96 14.66 3.64
CA SER A 78 -2.93 13.22 3.92
C SER A 78 -2.03 12.44 2.96
N ILE A 79 -2.07 12.73 1.66
CA ILE A 79 -1.22 12.07 0.66
C ILE A 79 0.24 12.46 0.85
N THR A 80 0.51 13.72 1.18
CA THR A 80 1.86 14.21 1.44
C THR A 80 2.49 13.54 2.67
N ARG A 81 1.74 13.41 3.77
CA ARG A 81 2.22 12.69 4.97
C ARG A 81 2.49 11.21 4.67
N ALA A 82 1.58 10.57 3.96
CA ALA A 82 1.71 9.17 3.58
C ALA A 82 2.91 8.92 2.67
N LYS A 83 3.14 9.78 1.66
CA LYS A 83 4.33 9.74 0.81
C LYS A 83 5.61 9.79 1.65
N LYS A 84 5.70 10.77 2.56
CA LYS A 84 6.86 10.92 3.43
C LYS A 84 7.09 9.70 4.31
N TRP A 85 6.01 9.11 4.84
CA TRP A 85 6.08 7.90 5.65
C TRP A 85 6.61 6.70 4.83
N ILE A 86 6.10 6.50 3.60
CA ILE A 86 6.61 5.44 2.72
C ILE A 86 8.09 5.65 2.40
N GLU A 87 8.49 6.86 2.01
CA GLU A 87 9.90 7.17 1.72
C GLU A 87 10.80 6.97 2.95
N HIS A 88 10.32 7.30 4.15
CA HIS A 88 11.06 7.14 5.39
C HIS A 88 11.24 5.67 5.82
N THR A 89 10.31 4.79 5.46
CA THR A 89 10.34 3.37 5.81
C THR A 89 11.05 2.49 4.77
N GLN A 90 11.66 3.10 3.74
CA GLN A 90 12.45 2.38 2.75
C GLN A 90 13.72 1.79 3.37
N ASN A 91 13.98 0.52 3.13
CA ASN A 91 15.20 -0.15 3.57
C ASN A 91 16.42 0.28 2.73
N VAL A 92 17.62 0.02 3.26
CA VAL A 92 18.89 0.36 2.60
C VAL A 92 19.04 -0.34 1.24
N ASP A 93 18.48 -1.55 1.10
CA ASP A 93 18.48 -2.33 -0.15
C ASP A 93 17.50 -1.77 -1.22
N GLY A 94 16.74 -0.74 -0.89
CA GLY A 94 15.78 -0.08 -1.77
C GLY A 94 14.38 -0.66 -1.71
N GLY A 95 14.16 -1.79 -1.04
CA GLY A 95 12.84 -2.37 -0.87
C GLY A 95 12.14 -1.92 0.42
N TRP A 96 11.01 -2.56 0.70
CA TRP A 96 10.26 -2.42 1.94
C TRP A 96 9.92 -3.79 2.52
N GLY A 97 9.78 -3.86 3.83
CA GLY A 97 9.31 -5.05 4.52
C GLY A 97 8.74 -4.74 5.89
N GLU A 98 7.56 -5.28 6.15
CA GLU A 98 6.84 -5.09 7.41
C GLU A 98 6.67 -6.42 8.15
N SER A 99 6.85 -6.38 9.47
CA SER A 99 6.64 -7.52 10.33
C SER A 99 5.16 -7.68 10.66
N CYS A 100 4.67 -8.92 10.68
CA CYS A 100 3.36 -9.26 11.21
C CYS A 100 3.15 -8.76 12.63
N ASN A 101 4.23 -8.58 13.41
CA ASN A 101 4.14 -8.03 14.76
C ASN A 101 3.60 -6.58 14.81
N SER A 102 3.56 -5.87 13.68
CA SER A 102 2.93 -4.54 13.58
C SER A 102 1.48 -4.54 14.07
N ASP A 103 0.73 -5.61 13.82
CA ASP A 103 -0.69 -5.68 14.18
C ASP A 103 -0.92 -5.86 15.69
N LYS A 104 -0.02 -6.56 16.39
CA LYS A 104 -0.03 -6.77 17.85
C LYS A 104 0.37 -5.50 18.58
N ILE A 105 1.43 -4.86 18.09
CA ILE A 105 2.00 -3.66 18.71
C ILE A 105 1.23 -2.39 18.32
N LYS A 106 0.37 -2.45 17.30
CA LYS A 106 -0.37 -1.29 16.77
C LYS A 106 0.57 -0.15 16.39
N LYS A 107 1.69 -0.51 15.78
CA LYS A 107 2.70 0.40 15.24
C LYS A 107 3.48 -0.30 14.15
N TYR A 108 3.98 0.43 13.16
CA TYR A 108 4.88 -0.14 12.16
C TYR A 108 6.13 -0.74 12.82
N ILE A 109 6.34 -2.04 12.59
CA ILE A 109 7.54 -2.77 12.97
C ILE A 109 8.24 -3.22 11.69
N PRO A 110 9.47 -2.76 11.40
CA PRO A 110 10.19 -3.21 10.22
C PRO A 110 10.49 -4.71 10.32
N LEU A 111 10.38 -5.42 9.20
CA LEU A 111 10.77 -6.84 9.14
C LEU A 111 12.30 -7.02 9.26
N GLY A 112 13.08 -5.96 9.03
CA GLY A 112 14.54 -5.98 8.96
C GLY A 112 15.08 -6.43 7.59
N VAL A 113 14.21 -6.97 6.72
CA VAL A 113 14.52 -7.32 5.33
C VAL A 113 13.37 -6.90 4.43
N SER A 114 13.66 -6.64 3.16
CA SER A 114 12.63 -6.32 2.16
C SER A 114 11.99 -7.57 1.56
N THR A 115 10.70 -7.48 1.22
CA THR A 115 9.96 -8.52 0.49
C THR A 115 9.46 -7.97 -0.85
N LEU A 116 9.27 -8.85 -1.84
CA LEU A 116 8.76 -8.45 -3.16
C LEU A 116 7.38 -7.80 -3.04
N THR A 117 6.47 -8.44 -2.30
CA THR A 117 5.10 -7.94 -2.09
C THR A 117 5.05 -6.59 -1.38
N HIS A 118 5.72 -6.41 -0.23
CA HIS A 118 5.69 -5.12 0.49
C HIS A 118 6.34 -4.01 -0.33
N THR A 119 7.44 -4.32 -1.03
CA THR A 119 8.09 -3.38 -1.95
C THR A 119 7.15 -2.96 -3.07
N ALA A 120 6.43 -3.91 -3.68
CA ALA A 120 5.48 -3.61 -4.74
C ALA A 120 4.36 -2.66 -4.27
N TRP A 121 3.78 -2.88 -3.10
CA TRP A 121 2.72 -1.99 -2.56
C TRP A 121 3.22 -0.58 -2.24
N ALA A 122 4.37 -0.48 -1.58
CA ALA A 122 5.00 0.81 -1.29
C ALA A 122 5.33 1.56 -2.59
N LEU A 123 5.90 0.84 -3.57
CA LEU A 123 6.31 1.41 -4.84
C LEU A 123 5.11 1.84 -5.70
N ASP A 124 4.04 1.05 -5.77
CA ASP A 124 2.80 1.42 -6.46
C ASP A 124 2.19 2.71 -5.89
N SER A 125 2.28 2.89 -4.58
CA SER A 125 1.87 4.13 -3.91
C SER A 125 2.69 5.33 -4.39
N LEU A 126 4.03 5.21 -4.36
CA LEU A 126 4.93 6.29 -4.80
C LEU A 126 4.75 6.60 -6.29
N ILE A 127 4.63 5.58 -7.13
CA ILE A 127 4.37 5.72 -8.57
C ILE A 127 3.04 6.43 -8.80
N THR A 128 2.00 6.12 -8.02
CA THR A 128 0.69 6.78 -8.15
C THR A 128 0.80 8.28 -7.86
N ILE A 129 1.53 8.65 -6.81
CA ILE A 129 1.64 10.03 -6.32
C ILE A 129 2.57 10.88 -7.17
N ALA A 130 3.72 10.35 -7.59
CA ALA A 130 4.80 11.14 -8.20
C ALA A 130 4.55 11.48 -9.67
N ASP A 131 4.94 12.68 -10.10
CA ASP A 131 4.89 13.07 -11.52
C ASP A 131 6.15 12.63 -12.29
N GLU A 132 7.24 12.35 -11.58
CA GLU A 132 8.52 11.90 -12.13
C GLU A 132 9.12 10.76 -11.29
N VAL A 133 10.14 10.10 -11.85
CA VAL A 133 10.87 9.03 -11.15
C VAL A 133 11.74 9.64 -10.05
N THR A 134 11.43 9.34 -8.80
CA THR A 134 12.24 9.78 -7.65
C THR A 134 13.36 8.76 -7.35
N PRO A 135 14.40 9.14 -6.59
CA PRO A 135 15.43 8.20 -6.15
C PRO A 135 14.87 7.01 -5.37
N SER A 136 13.81 7.22 -4.57
CA SER A 136 13.14 6.15 -3.83
C SER A 136 12.45 5.16 -4.78
N ILE A 137 11.75 5.66 -5.80
CA ILE A 137 11.12 4.83 -6.84
C ILE A 137 12.19 4.03 -7.60
N GLN A 138 13.28 4.67 -8.04
CA GLN A 138 14.34 3.99 -8.77
C GLN A 138 14.96 2.84 -7.97
N LYS A 139 15.22 3.05 -6.67
CA LYS A 139 15.73 2.01 -5.77
C LYS A 139 14.73 0.85 -5.62
N GLY A 140 13.44 1.14 -5.47
CA GLY A 140 12.39 0.11 -5.38
C GLY A 140 12.25 -0.72 -6.65
N ILE A 141 12.33 -0.08 -7.83
CA ILE A 141 12.33 -0.79 -9.12
C ILE A 141 13.54 -1.72 -9.24
N ASN A 142 14.73 -1.20 -8.92
CA ASN A 142 15.96 -2.00 -8.93
C ASN A 142 15.86 -3.20 -7.97
N PHE A 143 15.28 -2.99 -6.78
CA PHE A 143 15.03 -4.08 -5.84
C PHE A 143 14.15 -5.18 -6.47
N LEU A 144 12.99 -4.83 -7.03
CA LEU A 144 12.06 -5.81 -7.62
C LEU A 144 12.72 -6.61 -8.76
N ILE A 145 13.46 -5.94 -9.65
CA ILE A 145 14.13 -6.60 -10.78
C ILE A 145 15.22 -7.56 -10.29
N ASN A 146 16.06 -7.11 -9.35
CA ASN A 146 17.21 -7.89 -8.89
C ASN A 146 16.83 -9.07 -7.98
N HIS A 147 15.61 -9.07 -7.42
CA HIS A 147 15.17 -10.07 -6.44
C HIS A 147 14.03 -10.96 -6.94
N ALA A 148 13.54 -10.79 -8.18
CA ALA A 148 12.39 -11.52 -8.71
C ALA A 148 12.55 -13.05 -8.67
N ASP A 149 13.77 -13.56 -8.90
CA ASP A 149 14.05 -14.99 -8.95
C ASP A 149 14.59 -15.55 -7.62
N ILE A 150 14.78 -14.71 -6.59
CA ILE A 150 15.33 -15.16 -5.32
C ILE A 150 14.25 -15.87 -4.51
N LYS A 151 14.48 -17.16 -4.25
CA LYS A 151 13.60 -18.01 -3.44
C LYS A 151 14.23 -18.29 -2.09
N ASP A 152 13.72 -17.62 -1.07
CA ASP A 152 14.05 -17.92 0.32
C ASP A 152 12.79 -17.78 1.21
N TRP A 153 12.98 -17.84 2.53
CA TRP A 153 11.90 -17.75 3.51
C TRP A 153 11.04 -16.49 3.36
N ARG A 154 11.56 -15.40 2.77
CA ARG A 154 10.79 -14.18 2.55
C ARG A 154 9.63 -14.41 1.61
N SER A 155 9.74 -15.36 0.68
CA SER A 155 8.66 -15.72 -0.23
C SER A 155 7.48 -16.33 0.54
N SER A 156 7.73 -17.22 1.49
CA SER A 156 6.70 -17.83 2.33
C SER A 156 6.25 -16.97 3.51
N TYR A 157 6.92 -15.85 3.79
CA TYR A 157 6.48 -14.91 4.83
C TYR A 157 5.02 -14.48 4.57
N PRO A 158 4.14 -14.45 5.58
CA PRO A 158 2.76 -14.04 5.38
C PRO A 158 2.66 -12.55 5.03
N LYS A 159 1.75 -12.23 4.11
CA LYS A 159 1.40 -10.84 3.75
C LYS A 159 -0.10 -10.57 3.89
N GLY A 160 -0.85 -11.56 4.35
CA GLY A 160 -2.23 -11.44 4.74
C GLY A 160 -2.43 -11.75 6.22
N GLN A 161 -3.54 -11.25 6.76
CA GLN A 161 -4.03 -11.64 8.08
C GLN A 161 -5.53 -11.93 7.99
N GLY A 162 -5.97 -13.01 8.64
CA GLY A 162 -7.39 -13.29 8.80
C GLY A 162 -7.91 -12.86 10.17
N MET A 163 -7.07 -13.03 11.21
CA MET A 163 -7.33 -12.51 12.55
C MET A 163 -6.03 -11.95 13.11
N GLY A 164 -5.91 -10.62 13.12
CA GLY A 164 -4.68 -9.94 13.52
C GLY A 164 -4.21 -10.38 14.90
N GLY A 165 -2.94 -10.72 15.02
CA GLY A 165 -2.28 -11.23 16.21
C GLY A 165 -2.32 -12.75 16.39
N GLU A 166 -3.16 -13.46 15.62
CA GLU A 166 -3.42 -14.90 15.85
C GLU A 166 -3.29 -15.74 14.57
N PHE A 167 -3.81 -15.25 13.43
CA PHE A 167 -3.90 -16.03 12.20
C PHE A 167 -3.46 -15.21 10.98
N TYR A 168 -2.36 -15.65 10.38
CA TYR A 168 -1.75 -15.03 9.20
C TYR A 168 -1.84 -15.93 7.97
N ILE A 169 -1.91 -15.32 6.80
CA ILE A 169 -2.14 -15.98 5.52
C ILE A 169 -0.97 -15.71 4.57
N HIS A 170 -0.44 -16.78 4.00
CA HIS A 170 0.48 -16.71 2.87
C HIS A 170 -0.30 -16.79 1.55
N TYR A 171 -0.35 -15.70 0.81
CA TYR A 171 -0.90 -15.64 -0.54
C TYR A 171 0.20 -15.96 -1.57
N HIS A 172 0.24 -17.21 -2.03
CA HIS A 172 1.27 -17.73 -2.94
C HIS A 172 1.46 -16.87 -4.22
N SER A 173 0.41 -16.24 -4.71
CA SER A 173 0.46 -15.44 -5.94
C SER A 173 0.99 -14.02 -5.75
N TYR A 174 1.11 -13.53 -4.51
CA TYR A 174 1.40 -12.11 -4.25
C TYR A 174 2.81 -11.69 -4.70
N ASP A 175 3.80 -12.57 -4.53
CA ASP A 175 5.18 -12.31 -4.96
C ASP A 175 5.33 -12.32 -6.50
N TYR A 176 4.29 -12.67 -7.25
CA TYR A 176 4.25 -12.58 -8.70
C TYR A 176 3.38 -11.42 -9.18
N ILE A 177 2.13 -11.36 -8.72
CA ILE A 177 1.11 -10.45 -9.24
C ILE A 177 1.47 -8.99 -8.90
N TRP A 178 1.86 -8.70 -7.67
CA TRP A 178 2.09 -7.31 -7.26
C TRP A 178 3.36 -6.71 -7.86
N PRO A 179 4.51 -7.40 -7.89
CA PRO A 179 5.68 -6.91 -8.61
C PRO A 179 5.38 -6.66 -10.09
N LEU A 180 4.73 -7.61 -10.77
CA LEU A 180 4.38 -7.48 -12.19
C LEU A 180 3.48 -6.26 -12.45
N PHE A 181 2.40 -6.12 -11.67
CA PHE A 181 1.48 -4.99 -11.81
C PHE A 181 2.20 -3.65 -11.62
N THR A 182 3.04 -3.57 -10.60
CA THR A 182 3.79 -2.36 -10.25
C THR A 182 4.78 -1.98 -11.35
N LEU A 183 5.53 -2.95 -11.89
CA LEU A 183 6.45 -2.73 -13.00
C LEU A 183 5.74 -2.28 -14.28
N VAL A 184 4.59 -2.89 -14.61
CA VAL A 184 3.78 -2.46 -15.75
C VAL A 184 3.30 -1.01 -15.58
N LYS A 185 2.83 -0.65 -14.38
CA LYS A 185 2.40 0.72 -14.10
C LYS A 185 3.55 1.72 -14.17
N TYR A 186 4.72 1.37 -13.63
CA TYR A 186 5.94 2.17 -13.74
C TYR A 186 6.27 2.48 -15.20
N LEU A 187 6.33 1.43 -16.04
CA LEU A 187 6.65 1.58 -17.47
C LEU A 187 5.61 2.45 -18.18
N LYS A 188 4.31 2.21 -17.97
CA LYS A 188 3.25 3.02 -18.58
C LYS A 188 3.30 4.49 -18.18
N LYS A 189 3.69 4.79 -16.94
CA LYS A 189 3.68 6.15 -16.42
C LYS A 189 4.93 6.95 -16.84
N PHE A 190 6.11 6.34 -16.79
CA PHE A 190 7.38 7.06 -16.91
C PHE A 190 8.19 6.75 -18.15
N ASN A 191 7.90 5.65 -18.87
CA ASN A 191 8.65 5.24 -20.06
C ASN A 191 7.94 5.70 -21.34
N LYS A 192 7.94 7.02 -21.58
CA LYS A 192 7.45 7.64 -22.82
C LYS A 192 8.56 7.76 -23.85
#